data_AF-A0A4Q3ETF2-F1
#
_entry.id   AF-A0A4Q3ETF2-F1
#
_cell.length_a   1.000
_cell.length_b   1.000
_cell.length_c   1.000
_cell.angle_alpha   90.00
_cell.angle_beta   90.00
_cell.angle_gamma   90.00
#
_symmetry.space_group_name_H-M   'P 1'
#
loop_
_entity.id
_entity.type
_entity.pdbx_description
1 polymer ?
#
loop_
_entity_poly.entity_id
_entity_poly.type
_entity_poly.pdbx_seq_one_letter_code
_entity_poly.pdbx_strand_id
1 'polypeptide(L)'
;MGTTIGTEPEAVLDAVLALAILAVEDDHVGEPADSEEFSQYLQYLSLISSNSPSPSIRYHAFYLASTILRSNPSDAERLAFIKDTLEHCPFDNLKVAAISWVKGETIEANPPTPIHSHKPEQHGSVQDGKDNDSVFATPVALDSLAPYLFPDLTHDLTSTSITESWLTFQQSLHFYLASLNFYYLLLSAQHLHEPLAIGDLHSNNDVAGSFLQPLRVASARFKEGKANGELASVWEDTGKNDTHMAELDLLDVTLERVTAGVTRLNQVQA
;
A
#
# COMPACT_ATOMS: atom_id res chain seq x y z
N MET A 1 5.05 -20.59 10.30
CA MET A 1 4.33 -20.76 11.59
C MET A 1 3.21 -19.72 11.77
N GLY A 2 2.48 -19.31 10.72
CA GLY A 2 1.51 -18.19 10.80
C GLY A 2 0.07 -18.50 10.42
N THR A 3 -0.27 -19.75 10.12
CA THR A 3 -1.60 -20.12 9.57
C THR A 3 -2.73 -20.17 10.61
N THR A 4 -2.43 -19.97 11.89
CA THR A 4 -3.42 -20.05 12.98
C THR A 4 -3.68 -18.71 13.67
N ILE A 5 -2.83 -17.70 13.46
CA ILE A 5 -3.00 -16.37 14.07
C ILE A 5 -4.20 -15.68 13.42
N GLY A 6 -5.11 -15.15 14.25
CA GLY A 6 -6.38 -14.58 13.83
C GLY A 6 -7.53 -15.58 13.78
N THR A 7 -7.28 -16.86 14.07
CA THR A 7 -8.31 -17.92 14.09
C THR A 7 -8.67 -18.39 15.50
N GLU A 8 -8.09 -17.75 16.53
CA GLU A 8 -8.43 -17.93 17.92
C GLU A 8 -9.92 -17.61 18.19
N PRO A 9 -10.50 -18.07 19.32
CA PRO A 9 -11.89 -17.78 19.64
C PRO A 9 -12.19 -16.28 19.61
N GLU A 10 -13.28 -15.89 18.93
CA GLU A 10 -13.66 -14.49 18.73
C GLU A 10 -13.70 -13.70 20.04
N ALA A 11 -14.26 -14.26 21.12
CA ALA A 11 -14.31 -13.59 22.42
C ALA A 11 -12.92 -13.28 23.02
N VAL A 12 -11.90 -14.09 22.71
CA VAL A 12 -10.52 -13.85 23.16
C VAL A 12 -9.89 -12.72 22.36
N LEU A 13 -10.03 -12.77 21.03
CA LEU A 13 -9.53 -11.71 20.15
C LEU A 13 -10.21 -10.38 20.47
N ASP A 14 -11.52 -10.36 20.64
CA ASP A 14 -12.30 -9.18 21.01
C ASP A 14 -11.82 -8.58 22.34
N ALA A 15 -11.67 -9.40 23.38
CA ALA A 15 -11.20 -8.94 24.68
C ALA A 15 -9.78 -8.36 24.62
N VAL A 16 -8.85 -9.02 23.91
CA VAL A 16 -7.47 -8.54 23.78
C VAL A 16 -7.40 -7.23 22.98
N LEU A 17 -8.11 -7.15 21.86
CA LEU A 17 -8.13 -5.94 21.04
C LEU A 17 -8.82 -4.78 21.76
N ALA A 18 -9.89 -5.04 22.53
CA ALA A 18 -10.54 -4.02 23.34
C ALA A 18 -9.58 -3.43 24.40
N LEU A 19 -8.81 -4.29 25.08
CA LEU A 19 -7.79 -3.83 26.04
C LEU A 19 -6.68 -3.01 25.35
N ALA A 20 -6.24 -3.44 24.17
CA ALA A 20 -5.25 -2.71 23.38
C ALA A 20 -5.78 -1.34 22.91
N ILE A 21 -7.04 -1.26 22.49
CA ILE A 21 -7.69 0.01 22.12
C ILE A 21 -7.75 0.95 23.33
N LEU A 22 -8.18 0.46 24.49
CA LEU A 22 -8.21 1.28 25.71
C LEU A 22 -6.82 1.79 26.09
N ALA A 23 -5.79 0.94 25.99
CA ALA A 23 -4.41 1.36 26.25
C ALA A 23 -3.94 2.45 25.27
N VAL A 24 -4.27 2.34 23.98
CA VAL A 24 -3.97 3.35 22.96
C VAL A 24 -4.72 4.66 23.21
N GLU A 25 -6.01 4.60 23.59
CA GLU A 25 -6.83 5.79 23.86
C GLU A 25 -6.32 6.59 25.08
N ASP A 26 -5.74 5.90 26.06
CA ASP A 26 -5.12 6.52 27.24
C ASP A 26 -3.64 6.91 27.02
N ASP A 27 -3.11 6.87 25.79
CA ASP A 27 -1.71 7.14 25.43
C ASP A 27 -0.69 6.22 26.13
N HIS A 28 -1.11 4.98 26.44
CA HIS A 28 -0.30 3.94 27.08
C HIS A 28 0.12 2.84 26.07
N VAL A 29 0.61 3.23 24.89
CA VAL A 29 1.08 2.27 23.87
C VAL A 29 2.33 1.50 24.33
N GLY A 30 3.14 2.13 25.20
CA GLY A 30 4.42 1.59 25.67
C GLY A 30 5.54 1.78 24.65
N GLU A 31 6.76 1.37 25.04
CA GLU A 31 7.93 1.37 24.16
C GLU A 31 8.41 -0.08 24.01
N PRO A 32 8.63 -0.58 22.77
CA PRO A 32 9.18 -1.91 22.55
C PRO A 32 10.62 -1.99 23.07
N ALA A 33 11.06 -3.16 23.55
CA ALA A 33 12.41 -3.35 24.04
C ALA A 33 13.46 -3.25 22.92
N ASP A 34 13.09 -3.72 21.72
CA ASP A 34 13.90 -3.65 20.50
C ASP A 34 13.03 -3.69 19.23
N SER A 35 13.67 -3.55 18.07
CA SER A 35 13.00 -3.54 16.76
C SER A 35 12.34 -4.89 16.41
N GLU A 36 12.79 -6.00 17.02
CA GLU A 36 12.21 -7.33 16.80
C GLU A 36 10.85 -7.42 17.50
N GLU A 37 10.76 -7.00 18.76
CA GLU A 37 9.50 -6.94 19.50
C GLU A 37 8.47 -6.04 18.81
N PHE A 38 8.89 -4.86 18.35
CA PHE A 38 8.05 -3.95 17.56
C PHE A 38 7.49 -4.62 16.30
N SER A 39 8.37 -5.22 15.51
CA SER A 39 8.00 -5.89 14.25
C SER A 39 7.09 -7.08 14.50
N GLN A 40 7.38 -7.89 15.53
CA GLN A 40 6.60 -9.06 15.89
C GLN A 40 5.17 -8.65 16.31
N TYR A 41 5.03 -7.60 17.11
CA TYR A 41 3.73 -7.12 17.55
C TYR A 41 2.87 -6.62 16.38
N LEU A 42 3.46 -5.84 15.47
CA LEU A 42 2.78 -5.40 14.25
C LEU A 42 2.43 -6.56 13.32
N GLN A 43 3.29 -7.58 13.20
CA GLN A 43 3.00 -8.79 12.43
C GLN A 43 1.79 -9.54 13.00
N TYR A 44 1.67 -9.68 14.33
CA TYR A 44 0.52 -10.34 14.95
C TYR A 44 -0.79 -9.62 14.64
N LEU A 45 -0.85 -8.30 14.87
CA LEU A 45 -2.06 -7.50 14.57
C LEU A 45 -2.40 -7.54 13.09
N SER A 46 -1.39 -7.48 12.22
CA SER A 46 -1.54 -7.59 10.78
C SER A 46 -2.12 -8.94 10.33
N LEU A 47 -1.64 -10.04 10.91
CA LEU A 47 -2.18 -11.39 10.66
C LEU A 47 -3.61 -11.53 11.17
N ILE A 48 -3.93 -11.02 12.37
CA ILE A 48 -5.31 -10.99 12.88
C ILE A 48 -6.22 -10.21 11.93
N SER A 49 -5.75 -9.05 11.44
CA SER A 49 -6.50 -8.21 10.51
C SER A 49 -6.78 -8.88 9.17
N SER A 50 -5.91 -9.82 8.75
CA SER A 50 -6.03 -10.53 7.48
C SER A 50 -6.83 -11.83 7.59
N ASN A 51 -6.63 -12.58 8.68
CA ASN A 51 -7.13 -13.96 8.82
C ASN A 51 -8.46 -14.07 9.57
N SER A 52 -8.83 -13.09 10.39
CA SER A 52 -10.03 -13.22 11.23
C SER A 52 -11.32 -13.30 10.40
N PRO A 53 -12.21 -14.27 10.70
CA PRO A 53 -13.50 -14.37 10.01
C PRO A 53 -14.45 -13.23 10.38
N SER A 54 -14.23 -12.57 11.52
CA SER A 54 -15.07 -11.47 12.00
C SER A 54 -14.61 -10.13 11.39
N PRO A 55 -15.44 -9.45 10.58
CA PRO A 55 -15.07 -8.17 9.98
C PRO A 55 -14.75 -7.09 11.02
N SER A 56 -15.40 -7.13 12.18
CA SER A 56 -15.15 -6.18 13.27
C SER A 56 -13.76 -6.38 13.88
N ILE A 57 -13.37 -7.63 14.19
CA ILE A 57 -12.02 -7.95 14.66
C ILE A 57 -10.97 -7.51 13.64
N ARG A 58 -11.22 -7.78 12.34
CA ARG A 58 -10.27 -7.37 11.29
C ARG A 58 -10.03 -5.86 11.28
N TYR A 59 -11.12 -5.09 11.39
CA TYR A 59 -11.04 -3.63 11.45
C TYR A 59 -10.27 -3.13 12.68
N HIS A 60 -10.58 -3.62 13.88
CA HIS A 60 -9.91 -3.20 15.11
C HIS A 60 -8.42 -3.55 15.12
N ALA A 61 -8.06 -4.75 14.66
CA ALA A 61 -6.67 -5.17 14.55
C ALA A 61 -5.89 -4.30 13.53
N PHE A 62 -6.50 -3.97 12.39
CA PHE A 62 -5.91 -3.06 11.42
C PHE A 62 -5.73 -1.63 11.97
N TYR A 63 -6.74 -1.12 12.69
CA TYR A 63 -6.66 0.18 13.36
C TYR A 63 -5.48 0.22 14.33
N LEU A 64 -5.37 -0.78 15.21
CA LEU A 64 -4.28 -0.88 16.17
C LEU A 64 -2.92 -0.97 15.46
N ALA A 65 -2.76 -1.85 14.47
CA ALA A 65 -1.51 -1.98 13.72
C ALA A 65 -1.09 -0.63 13.11
N SER A 66 -2.04 0.10 12.52
CA SER A 66 -1.79 1.41 11.93
C SER A 66 -1.44 2.48 12.96
N THR A 67 -2.04 2.44 14.16
CA THR A 67 -1.77 3.41 15.23
C THR A 67 -0.41 3.14 15.88
N ILE A 68 -0.10 1.88 16.18
CA ILE A 68 1.17 1.47 16.78
C ILE A 68 2.34 1.69 15.81
N LEU A 69 2.15 1.41 14.52
CA LEU A 69 3.17 1.69 13.51
C LEU A 69 3.55 3.17 13.57
N ARG A 70 2.55 4.06 13.52
CA ARG A 70 2.74 5.52 13.52
C ARG A 70 3.19 6.11 14.85
N SER A 71 2.94 5.44 15.98
CA SER A 71 3.44 5.90 17.28
C SER A 71 4.93 5.67 17.46
N ASN A 72 5.57 4.84 16.62
CA ASN A 72 7.01 4.65 16.69
C ASN A 72 7.73 5.91 16.15
N PRO A 73 8.55 6.61 16.97
CA PRO A 73 9.26 7.81 16.54
C PRO A 73 10.32 7.57 15.46
N SER A 74 10.74 6.31 15.25
CA SER A 74 11.77 5.96 14.27
C SER A 74 11.17 5.75 12.88
N ASP A 75 11.28 6.78 12.04
CA ASP A 75 10.93 6.73 10.61
C ASP A 75 11.58 5.56 9.87
N ALA A 76 12.82 5.24 10.23
CA ALA A 76 13.57 4.13 9.64
C ALA A 76 12.96 2.77 9.98
N GLU A 77 12.49 2.57 11.21
CA GLU A 77 11.82 1.33 11.62
C GLU A 77 10.43 1.21 10.98
N ARG A 78 9.68 2.32 10.89
CA ARG A 78 8.39 2.35 10.18
C ARG A 78 8.58 1.99 8.70
N LEU A 79 9.55 2.61 8.03
CA LEU A 79 9.86 2.33 6.63
C LEU A 79 10.32 0.87 6.44
N ALA A 80 11.20 0.37 7.31
CA ALA A 80 11.68 -1.01 7.24
C ALA A 80 10.53 -2.02 7.37
N PHE A 81 9.61 -1.80 8.30
CA PHE A 81 8.44 -2.66 8.48
C PHE A 81 7.50 -2.64 7.26
N ILE A 82 7.22 -1.45 6.73
CA ILE A 82 6.40 -1.28 5.53
C ILE A 82 7.04 -2.00 4.34
N LYS A 83 8.34 -1.82 4.15
CA LYS A 83 9.09 -2.45 3.05
C LYS A 83 9.04 -3.98 3.16
N ASP A 84 9.35 -4.52 4.34
CA ASP A 84 9.31 -5.96 4.59
C ASP A 84 7.91 -6.54 4.33
N THR A 85 6.87 -5.80 4.71
CA THR A 85 5.49 -6.19 4.45
C THR A 85 5.18 -6.24 2.95
N LEU A 86 5.58 -5.24 2.16
CA LEU A 86 5.35 -5.25 0.71
C LEU A 86 6.15 -6.35 -0.01
N GLU A 87 7.37 -6.60 0.44
CA GLU A 87 8.31 -7.54 -0.18
C GLU A 87 7.98 -9.00 0.15
N HIS A 88 7.81 -9.33 1.44
CA HIS A 88 7.78 -10.72 1.90
C HIS A 88 6.38 -11.22 2.32
N CYS A 89 5.38 -10.34 2.46
CA CYS A 89 4.07 -10.78 2.90
C CYS A 89 3.37 -11.64 1.82
N PRO A 90 2.83 -12.82 2.15
CA PRO A 90 2.07 -13.63 1.21
C PRO A 90 0.59 -13.21 1.09
N PHE A 91 0.14 -12.21 1.87
CA PHE A 91 -1.27 -11.80 1.93
C PHE A 91 -1.47 -10.45 1.26
N ASP A 92 -2.15 -10.42 0.10
CA ASP A 92 -2.39 -9.19 -0.66
C ASP A 92 -3.19 -8.13 0.12
N ASN A 93 -4.12 -8.57 0.99
CA ASN A 93 -4.84 -7.66 1.87
C ASN A 93 -3.90 -6.88 2.81
N LEU A 94 -2.82 -7.51 3.28
CA LEU A 94 -1.84 -6.83 4.13
C LEU A 94 -0.93 -5.92 3.31
N LYS A 95 -0.63 -6.26 2.05
CA LYS A 95 0.08 -5.34 1.14
C LYS A 95 -0.73 -4.08 0.83
N VAL A 96 -2.06 -4.22 0.68
CA VAL A 96 -2.98 -3.08 0.53
C VAL A 96 -2.96 -2.17 1.78
N ALA A 97 -2.91 -2.79 2.97
CA ALA A 97 -2.71 -2.07 4.22
C ALA A 97 -1.37 -1.31 4.25
N ALA A 98 -0.28 -1.95 3.81
CA ALA A 98 1.03 -1.30 3.71
C ALA A 98 1.02 -0.09 2.77
N ILE A 99 0.35 -0.17 1.62
CA ILE A 99 0.15 1.00 0.72
C ILE A 99 -0.59 2.13 1.46
N SER A 100 -1.58 1.79 2.29
CA SER A 100 -2.30 2.79 3.09
C SER A 100 -1.41 3.45 4.15
N TRP A 101 -0.47 2.71 4.76
CA TRP A 101 0.54 3.27 5.65
C TRP A 101 1.50 4.19 4.90
N VAL A 102 2.04 3.78 3.75
CA VAL A 102 2.89 4.64 2.90
C VAL A 102 2.18 5.94 2.56
N LYS A 103 0.90 5.86 2.18
CA LYS A 103 0.07 7.03 1.89
C LYS A 103 -0.06 7.95 3.11
N GLY A 104 -0.30 7.39 4.30
CA GLY A 104 -0.39 8.15 5.55
C GLY A 104 0.90 8.89 5.86
N GLU A 105 2.02 8.17 5.87
CA GLU A 105 3.36 8.71 6.13
C GLU A 105 3.72 9.81 5.10
N THR A 106 3.41 9.58 3.82
CA THR A 106 3.69 10.56 2.75
C THR A 106 2.91 11.86 2.95
N ILE A 107 1.61 11.78 3.27
CA ILE A 107 0.77 12.98 3.46
C ILE A 107 1.16 13.73 4.73
N GLU A 108 1.45 13.01 5.82
CA GLU A 108 1.79 13.59 7.10
C GLU A 108 3.16 14.30 7.07
N ALA A 109 4.14 13.68 6.41
CA ALA A 109 5.47 14.27 6.23
C ALA A 109 5.49 15.45 5.24
N ASN A 110 4.48 15.57 4.37
CA ASN A 110 4.43 16.59 3.30
C ASN A 110 3.07 17.34 3.28
N PRO A 111 2.74 18.14 4.30
CA PRO A 111 1.46 18.84 4.35
C PRO A 111 1.32 19.87 3.20
N PRO A 112 0.13 20.05 2.59
CA PRO A 112 -0.09 20.94 1.44
C PRO A 112 0.28 22.41 1.68
N THR A 113 0.20 22.84 2.94
CA THR A 113 0.73 24.11 3.41
C THR A 113 1.91 23.82 4.30
N PRO A 114 3.12 24.32 3.98
CA PRO A 114 4.25 24.23 4.90
C PRO A 114 3.84 24.89 6.21
N ILE A 115 3.62 24.10 7.25
CA ILE A 115 3.54 24.64 8.59
C ILE A 115 4.98 25.03 8.90
N HIS A 116 5.27 26.33 9.00
CA HIS A 116 6.47 26.76 9.70
C HIS A 116 6.33 26.26 11.13
N SER A 117 6.80 25.04 11.39
CA SER A 117 6.87 24.47 12.71
C SER A 117 7.70 25.44 13.54
N HIS A 118 7.04 26.04 14.54
CA HIS A 118 7.73 26.75 15.60
C HIS A 118 8.77 25.77 16.16
N LYS A 119 10.04 26.12 15.97
CA LYS A 119 11.16 25.42 16.60
C LYS A 119 10.79 25.23 18.07
N PRO A 120 10.71 24.00 18.59
CA PRO A 120 10.76 23.85 20.04
C PRO A 120 12.11 24.44 20.45
N GLU A 121 12.09 25.44 21.32
CA GLU A 121 13.29 25.96 21.96
C GLU A 121 13.92 24.80 22.76
N GLN A 122 14.76 24.00 22.10
CA GLN A 122 15.54 22.97 22.75
C GLN A 122 16.64 23.65 23.55
N HIS A 123 16.42 23.68 24.87
CA HIS A 123 17.47 23.87 25.84
C HIS A 123 18.57 22.81 25.65
N GLY A 124 19.65 23.23 24.99
CA GLY A 124 21.02 22.83 25.27
C GLY A 124 21.35 21.34 25.32
N SER A 125 21.54 20.73 24.15
CA SER A 125 22.55 19.67 24.00
C SER A 125 23.14 19.71 22.59
N VAL A 126 24.43 20.00 22.50
CA VAL A 126 25.22 20.05 21.27
C VAL A 126 25.45 18.62 20.77
N GLN A 127 24.69 18.17 19.78
CA GLN A 127 25.05 17.10 18.86
C GLN A 127 24.58 17.46 17.44
N ASP A 128 25.37 17.02 16.47
CA ASP A 128 25.54 17.63 15.15
C ASP A 128 24.28 17.81 14.29
N GLY A 129 24.15 19.00 13.73
CA GLY A 129 23.03 19.41 12.89
C GLY A 129 23.01 18.75 11.52
N LYS A 130 22.00 17.92 11.31
CA LYS A 130 21.14 17.98 10.13
C LYS A 130 19.72 18.15 10.65
N ASP A 131 19.03 19.19 10.20
CA ASP A 131 17.57 19.23 10.23
C ASP A 131 17.10 17.93 9.54
N ASN A 132 16.71 16.93 10.32
CA ASN A 132 16.48 15.58 9.82
C ASN A 132 15.03 15.51 9.35
N ASP A 133 14.76 16.06 8.16
CA ASP A 133 13.47 15.89 7.49
C ASP A 133 13.13 14.39 7.47
N SER A 134 11.85 14.08 7.70
CA SER A 134 11.35 12.71 7.72
C SER A 134 11.82 11.95 6.46
N VAL A 135 12.14 10.66 6.58
CA VAL A 135 12.52 9.85 5.39
C VAL A 135 11.39 9.85 4.34
N PHE A 136 10.15 10.02 4.79
CA PHE A 136 8.93 10.13 3.97
C PHE A 136 8.71 11.52 3.37
N ALA A 137 9.47 12.54 3.79
CA ALA A 137 9.52 13.87 3.17
C ALA A 137 10.57 13.96 2.04
N THR A 138 11.26 12.86 1.75
CA THR A 138 12.30 12.80 0.72
C THR A 138 12.01 11.65 -0.27
N PRO A 139 12.66 11.62 -1.45
CA PRO A 139 12.48 10.53 -2.42
C PRO A 139 12.91 9.15 -1.89
N VAL A 140 13.74 9.10 -0.85
CA VAL A 140 14.36 7.87 -0.31
C VAL A 140 13.33 6.79 -0.01
N ALA A 141 12.24 7.14 0.68
CA ALA A 141 11.20 6.18 1.02
C ALA A 141 10.53 5.63 -0.24
N LEU A 142 10.09 6.49 -1.16
CA LEU A 142 9.41 6.07 -2.39
C LEU A 142 10.31 5.24 -3.29
N ASP A 143 11.57 5.63 -3.48
CA ASP A 143 12.52 4.87 -4.29
C ASP A 143 12.78 3.48 -3.71
N SER A 144 12.89 3.36 -2.39
CA SER A 144 13.10 2.07 -1.73
C SER A 144 11.88 1.14 -1.81
N LEU A 145 10.69 1.70 -1.96
CA LEU A 145 9.41 0.99 -2.01
C LEU A 145 8.93 0.76 -3.45
N ALA A 146 9.42 1.53 -4.43
CA ALA A 146 8.93 1.53 -5.81
C ALA A 146 8.89 0.14 -6.46
N PRO A 147 9.91 -0.73 -6.32
CA PRO A 147 9.87 -2.08 -6.91
C PRO A 147 8.73 -2.95 -6.38
N TYR A 148 8.24 -2.66 -5.17
CA TYR A 148 7.17 -3.41 -4.52
C TYR A 148 5.82 -2.70 -4.59
N LEU A 149 5.79 -1.39 -4.85
CA LEU A 149 4.57 -0.63 -5.14
C LEU A 149 4.14 -0.81 -6.61
N PHE A 150 5.11 -0.86 -7.51
CA PHE A 150 4.96 -0.96 -8.96
C PHE A 150 5.78 -2.13 -9.50
N PRO A 151 5.44 -3.38 -9.14
CA PRO A 151 6.18 -4.55 -9.61
C PRO A 151 6.13 -4.68 -11.13
N ASP A 152 7.13 -5.35 -11.72
CA ASP A 152 7.10 -5.70 -13.14
C ASP A 152 6.08 -6.83 -13.38
N LEU A 153 4.98 -6.48 -14.05
CA LEU A 153 3.86 -7.37 -14.35
C LEU A 153 3.95 -7.99 -15.74
N THR A 154 5.02 -7.71 -16.48
CA THR A 154 5.17 -8.16 -17.87
C THR A 154 5.06 -9.68 -17.94
N HIS A 155 5.78 -10.41 -17.10
CA HIS A 155 5.76 -11.88 -17.15
C HIS A 155 4.46 -12.49 -16.60
N ASP A 156 3.92 -11.94 -15.51
CA ASP A 156 2.78 -12.52 -14.79
C ASP A 156 1.46 -12.40 -15.58
N LEU A 157 1.24 -11.23 -16.20
CA LEU A 157 -0.04 -10.92 -16.85
C LEU A 157 -0.02 -11.16 -18.37
N THR A 158 1.17 -11.33 -18.97
CA THR A 158 1.31 -11.61 -20.41
C THR A 158 1.75 -13.05 -20.72
N SER A 159 1.67 -13.95 -19.72
CA SER A 159 1.95 -15.38 -19.88
C SER A 159 1.13 -16.02 -21.02
N THR A 160 1.59 -17.16 -21.56
CA THR A 160 0.92 -17.84 -22.68
C THR A 160 -0.51 -18.29 -22.33
N SER A 161 -0.79 -18.62 -21.07
CA SER A 161 -2.11 -19.05 -20.62
C SER A 161 -2.95 -17.87 -20.13
N ILE A 162 -4.05 -17.55 -20.84
CA ILE A 162 -4.97 -16.48 -20.43
C ILE A 162 -5.65 -16.81 -19.09
N THR A 163 -5.96 -18.08 -18.85
CA THR A 163 -6.58 -18.56 -17.61
C THR A 163 -5.65 -18.36 -16.41
N GLU A 164 -4.36 -18.66 -16.56
CA GLU A 164 -3.38 -18.49 -15.48
C GLU A 164 -3.19 -17.01 -15.16
N SER A 165 -2.98 -16.18 -16.18
CA SER A 165 -2.87 -14.72 -15.99
C SER A 165 -4.14 -14.12 -15.39
N TRP A 166 -5.33 -14.63 -15.71
CA TRP A 166 -6.59 -14.21 -15.07
C TRP A 166 -6.64 -14.54 -13.58
N LEU A 167 -6.24 -15.75 -13.19
CA LEU A 167 -6.23 -16.16 -11.79
C LEU A 167 -5.22 -15.34 -10.97
N THR A 168 -4.02 -15.11 -11.51
CA THR A 168 -3.02 -14.22 -10.90
C THR A 168 -3.56 -12.81 -10.76
N PHE A 169 -4.18 -12.28 -11.81
CA PHE A 169 -4.79 -10.95 -11.80
C PHE A 169 -5.87 -10.81 -10.72
N GLN A 170 -6.78 -11.79 -10.61
CA GLN A 170 -7.87 -11.78 -9.64
C GLN A 170 -7.37 -11.82 -8.19
N GLN A 171 -6.29 -12.57 -7.93
CA GLN A 171 -5.68 -12.62 -6.60
C GLN A 171 -5.12 -11.25 -6.20
N SER A 172 -4.46 -10.57 -7.14
CA SER A 172 -3.71 -9.34 -6.86
C SER A 172 -4.41 -8.03 -7.24
N LEU A 173 -5.65 -8.08 -7.74
CA LEU A 173 -6.39 -6.90 -8.21
C LEU A 173 -6.48 -5.78 -7.17
N HIS A 174 -6.80 -6.14 -5.92
CA HIS A 174 -6.94 -5.16 -4.83
C HIS A 174 -5.62 -4.41 -4.57
N PHE A 175 -4.50 -5.14 -4.64
CA PHE A 175 -3.17 -4.56 -4.52
C PHE A 175 -2.87 -3.62 -5.70
N TYR A 176 -3.14 -4.03 -6.94
CA TYR A 176 -2.92 -3.16 -8.12
C TYR A 176 -3.75 -1.87 -8.05
N LEU A 177 -5.03 -1.97 -7.67
CA LEU A 177 -5.90 -0.80 -7.51
C LEU A 177 -5.42 0.12 -6.38
N ALA A 178 -4.92 -0.43 -5.27
CA ALA A 178 -4.35 0.36 -4.18
C ALA A 178 -3.10 1.12 -4.64
N SER A 179 -2.17 0.46 -5.34
CA SER A 179 -0.97 1.07 -5.90
C SER A 179 -1.30 2.17 -6.92
N LEU A 180 -2.25 1.92 -7.82
CA LEU A 180 -2.72 2.91 -8.80
C LEU A 180 -3.36 4.12 -8.13
N ASN A 181 -4.18 3.92 -7.09
CA ASN A 181 -4.79 5.02 -6.35
C ASN A 181 -3.76 5.86 -5.57
N PHE A 182 -2.77 5.20 -4.96
CA PHE A 182 -1.66 5.90 -4.32
C PHE A 182 -0.85 6.68 -5.36
N TYR A 183 -0.55 6.09 -6.51
CA TYR A 183 0.18 6.78 -7.56
C TYR A 183 -0.62 7.95 -8.14
N TYR A 184 -1.93 7.80 -8.31
CA TYR A 184 -2.80 8.88 -8.72
C TYR A 184 -2.79 10.06 -7.72
N LEU A 185 -2.71 9.79 -6.41
CA LEU A 185 -2.51 10.82 -5.39
C LEU A 185 -1.18 11.56 -5.64
N LEU A 186 -0.07 10.83 -5.76
CA LEU A 186 1.26 11.42 -6.01
C LEU A 186 1.27 12.30 -7.27
N LEU A 187 0.62 11.85 -8.34
CA LEU A 187 0.51 12.58 -9.59
C LEU A 187 -0.40 13.82 -9.48
N SER A 188 -1.41 13.79 -8.62
CA SER A 188 -2.39 14.88 -8.49
C SER A 188 -1.96 15.96 -7.50
N ALA A 189 -1.22 15.57 -6.45
CA ALA A 189 -0.73 16.46 -5.41
C ALA A 189 0.56 17.16 -5.84
N GLN A 190 0.43 18.29 -6.53
CA GLN A 190 1.57 19.04 -7.10
C GLN A 190 2.64 19.45 -6.08
N HIS A 191 2.26 19.69 -4.82
CA HIS A 191 3.20 20.01 -3.74
C HIS A 191 4.16 18.85 -3.40
N LEU A 192 3.83 17.62 -3.79
CA LEU A 192 4.68 16.44 -3.60
C LEU A 192 5.70 16.26 -4.72
N HIS A 193 5.52 16.92 -5.87
CA HIS A 193 6.27 16.60 -7.09
C HIS A 193 7.76 16.86 -6.96
N GLU A 194 8.13 18.03 -6.42
CA GLU A 194 9.53 18.42 -6.24
C GLU A 194 10.17 17.77 -5.00
N PRO A 195 9.57 17.79 -3.80
CA PRO A 195 10.19 17.20 -2.61
C PRO A 195 10.42 15.70 -2.73
N LEU A 196 9.50 14.99 -3.41
CA LEU A 196 9.55 13.53 -3.55
C LEU A 196 10.01 13.07 -4.93
N ALA A 197 10.47 13.99 -5.79
CA ALA A 197 10.99 13.70 -7.13
C ALA A 197 10.08 12.76 -7.95
N ILE A 198 8.77 13.05 -8.03
CA ILE A 198 7.77 12.14 -8.60
C ILE A 198 8.02 11.81 -10.08
N GLY A 199 8.66 12.69 -10.84
CA GLY A 199 9.07 12.39 -12.22
C GLY A 199 10.20 11.37 -12.31
N ASP A 200 11.15 11.43 -11.38
CA ASP A 200 12.26 10.48 -11.29
C ASP A 200 11.73 9.11 -10.82
N LEU A 201 10.83 9.10 -9.83
CA LEU A 201 10.12 7.89 -9.42
C LEU A 201 9.45 7.19 -10.62
N HIS A 202 8.75 7.94 -11.48
CA HIS A 202 8.10 7.41 -12.68
C HIS A 202 9.10 6.83 -13.68
N SER A 203 10.14 7.60 -14.00
CA SER A 203 11.06 7.30 -15.10
C SER A 203 12.10 6.23 -14.72
N ASN A 204 12.66 6.32 -13.51
CA ASN A 204 13.73 5.43 -13.06
C ASN A 204 13.23 4.01 -12.74
N ASN A 205 11.95 3.86 -12.39
CA ASN A 205 11.35 2.56 -12.08
C ASN A 205 10.53 1.97 -13.25
N ASP A 206 10.60 2.59 -14.44
CA ASP A 206 9.85 2.19 -15.63
C ASP A 206 8.35 1.92 -15.35
N VAL A 207 7.72 2.75 -14.51
CA VAL A 207 6.34 2.50 -14.05
C VAL A 207 5.38 2.40 -15.24
N ALA A 208 5.65 3.14 -16.32
CA ALA A 208 4.90 3.06 -17.56
C ALA A 208 4.99 1.67 -18.23
N GLY A 209 6.21 1.16 -18.43
CA GLY A 209 6.48 -0.06 -19.18
C GLY A 209 6.25 -1.34 -18.38
N SER A 210 6.69 -1.36 -17.13
CA SER A 210 6.70 -2.56 -16.29
C SER A 210 5.38 -2.79 -15.53
N PHE A 211 4.63 -1.72 -15.22
CA PHE A 211 3.43 -1.81 -14.39
C PHE A 211 2.15 -1.38 -15.12
N LEU A 212 2.08 -0.15 -15.64
CA LEU A 212 0.85 0.39 -16.24
C LEU A 212 0.48 -0.30 -17.56
N GLN A 213 1.47 -0.53 -18.44
CA GLN A 213 1.21 -1.12 -19.75
C GLN A 213 0.77 -2.59 -19.67
N PRO A 214 1.39 -3.48 -18.86
CA PRO A 214 0.92 -4.84 -18.70
C PRO A 214 -0.51 -4.93 -18.15
N LEU A 215 -0.89 -4.06 -17.19
CA LEU A 215 -2.28 -4.00 -16.68
C LEU A 215 -3.28 -3.64 -17.78
N ARG A 216 -2.94 -2.67 -18.64
CA ARG A 216 -3.79 -2.25 -19.77
C ARG A 216 -3.95 -3.38 -20.80
N VAL A 217 -2.84 -4.05 -21.14
CA VAL A 217 -2.84 -5.17 -22.08
C VAL A 217 -3.63 -6.35 -21.51
N ALA A 218 -3.45 -6.65 -20.22
CA ALA A 218 -4.15 -7.73 -19.54
C ALA A 218 -5.67 -7.48 -19.50
N SER A 219 -6.11 -6.26 -19.13
CA SER A 219 -7.53 -5.88 -19.14
C SER A 219 -8.17 -6.11 -20.52
N ALA A 220 -7.55 -5.60 -21.59
CA ALA A 220 -8.03 -5.80 -22.94
C ALA A 220 -8.07 -7.29 -23.34
N ARG A 221 -7.01 -8.04 -23.01
CA ARG A 221 -6.90 -9.47 -23.28
C ARG A 221 -7.99 -10.27 -22.56
N PHE A 222 -8.31 -9.95 -21.31
CA PHE A 222 -9.34 -10.65 -20.55
C PHE A 222 -10.75 -10.36 -21.08
N LYS A 223 -11.03 -9.11 -21.48
CA LYS A 223 -12.29 -8.75 -22.14
C LYS A 223 -12.48 -9.52 -23.46
N GLU A 224 -11.42 -9.62 -24.27
CA GLU A 224 -11.43 -10.43 -25.49
C GLU A 224 -11.58 -11.94 -25.20
N GLY A 225 -10.83 -12.45 -24.22
CA GLY A 225 -10.92 -13.85 -23.77
C GLY A 225 -12.29 -14.24 -23.27
N LYS A 226 -13.01 -13.33 -22.59
CA LYS A 226 -14.41 -13.51 -22.21
C LYS A 226 -15.32 -13.57 -23.44
N ALA A 227 -15.14 -12.67 -24.41
CA ALA A 227 -15.93 -12.64 -25.63
C ALA A 227 -15.75 -13.89 -26.51
N ASN A 228 -14.53 -14.42 -26.57
CA ASN A 228 -14.17 -15.60 -27.36
C ASN A 228 -14.39 -16.93 -26.60
N GLY A 229 -14.75 -16.88 -25.31
CA GLY A 229 -15.01 -18.06 -24.48
C GLY A 229 -13.76 -18.75 -23.91
N GLU A 230 -12.58 -18.17 -24.06
CA GLU A 230 -11.31 -18.74 -23.55
C GLU A 230 -11.24 -18.77 -22.02
N LEU A 231 -11.99 -17.88 -21.35
CA LEU A 231 -12.08 -17.80 -19.89
C LEU A 231 -13.29 -18.53 -19.30
N ALA A 232 -14.07 -19.27 -20.10
CA ALA A 232 -15.33 -19.89 -19.65
C ALA A 232 -15.17 -20.89 -18.49
N SER A 233 -13.96 -21.40 -18.23
CA SER A 233 -13.67 -22.31 -17.11
C SER A 233 -13.47 -21.62 -15.76
N VAL A 234 -13.13 -20.32 -15.75
CA VAL A 234 -12.76 -19.55 -14.55
C VAL A 234 -13.56 -18.26 -14.40
N TRP A 235 -14.34 -17.90 -15.42
CA TRP A 235 -15.18 -16.72 -15.45
C TRP A 235 -16.64 -17.16 -15.56
N GLU A 236 -17.33 -17.16 -14.42
CA GLU A 236 -18.76 -17.48 -14.39
C GLU A 236 -19.56 -16.34 -15.03
N ASP A 237 -20.38 -16.67 -16.02
CA ASP A 237 -21.27 -15.70 -16.66
C ASP A 237 -22.50 -15.46 -15.78
N THR A 238 -22.48 -14.37 -15.02
CA THR A 238 -23.61 -13.95 -14.17
C THR A 238 -24.59 -13.02 -14.91
N GLY A 239 -24.46 -12.89 -16.24
CA GLY A 239 -25.35 -12.10 -17.08
C GLY A 239 -25.22 -10.59 -16.84
N LYS A 240 -26.30 -9.92 -16.44
CA LYS A 240 -26.34 -8.44 -16.29
C LYS A 240 -25.51 -7.91 -15.11
N ASN A 241 -25.08 -8.78 -14.20
CA ASN A 241 -24.30 -8.43 -13.01
C ASN A 241 -22.91 -9.09 -13.05
N ASP A 242 -22.22 -9.00 -14.20
CA ASP A 242 -20.86 -9.52 -14.35
C ASP A 242 -19.88 -8.68 -13.50
N THR A 243 -19.56 -9.19 -12.31
CA THR A 243 -18.68 -8.55 -11.33
C THR A 243 -17.26 -8.40 -11.87
N HIS A 244 -16.80 -9.37 -12.65
CA HIS A 244 -15.45 -9.37 -13.23
C HIS A 244 -15.33 -8.34 -14.35
N MET A 245 -16.38 -8.13 -15.15
CA MET A 245 -16.41 -7.02 -16.11
C MET A 245 -16.37 -5.67 -15.39
N ALA A 246 -17.14 -5.51 -14.30
CA ALA A 246 -17.15 -4.29 -13.52
C ALA A 246 -15.78 -4.00 -12.86
N GLU A 247 -15.08 -5.03 -12.40
CA GLU A 247 -13.69 -4.95 -11.90
C GLU A 247 -12.71 -4.47 -12.97
N LEU A 248 -12.80 -5.01 -14.19
CA LEU A 248 -11.97 -4.56 -15.31
C LEU A 248 -12.28 -3.13 -15.72
N ASP A 249 -13.56 -2.73 -15.72
CA ASP A 249 -13.95 -1.35 -16.02
C ASP A 249 -13.45 -0.37 -14.95
N LEU A 250 -13.47 -0.78 -13.67
CA LEU A 250 -12.89 0.00 -12.58
C LEU A 250 -11.37 0.17 -12.76
N LEU A 251 -10.66 -0.90 -13.14
CA LEU A 251 -9.25 -0.84 -13.46
C LEU A 251 -8.96 0.14 -14.61
N ASP A 252 -9.70 0.03 -15.71
CA ASP A 252 -9.51 0.88 -16.89
C ASP A 252 -9.70 2.37 -16.55
N VAL A 253 -10.78 2.71 -15.84
CA VAL A 253 -11.03 4.09 -15.36
C VAL A 253 -9.89 4.59 -14.47
N THR A 254 -9.33 3.72 -13.63
CA THR A 254 -8.21 4.08 -12.75
C THR A 254 -6.93 4.29 -13.55
N LEU A 255 -6.63 3.42 -14.53
CA LEU A 255 -5.50 3.56 -15.44
C LEU A 255 -5.58 4.83 -16.28
N GLU A 256 -6.77 5.21 -16.76
CA GLU A 256 -7.00 6.46 -17.49
C GLU A 256 -6.67 7.69 -16.63
N ARG A 257 -7.12 7.70 -15.37
CA ARG A 257 -6.82 8.79 -14.42
C ARG A 257 -5.33 8.93 -14.16
N VAL A 258 -4.64 7.81 -13.95
CA VAL A 258 -3.18 7.77 -13.77
C VAL A 258 -2.47 8.26 -15.03
N THR A 259 -2.86 7.77 -16.21
CA THR A 259 -2.26 8.16 -17.50
C THR A 259 -2.41 9.66 -17.76
N ALA A 260 -3.58 10.22 -17.45
CA ALA A 260 -3.80 11.66 -17.51
C ALA A 260 -2.94 12.44 -16.50
N GLY A 261 -2.71 11.87 -15.30
CA GLY A 261 -1.77 12.41 -14.30
C GLY A 261 -0.33 12.45 -14.80
N VAL A 262 0.17 11.35 -15.37
CA VAL A 262 1.51 11.25 -15.97
C VAL A 262 1.67 12.28 -17.10
N THR A 263 0.66 12.41 -17.96
CA THR A 263 0.70 13.41 -19.05
C THR A 263 0.86 14.83 -18.52
N ARG A 264 0.17 15.19 -17.43
CA ARG A 264 0.32 16.49 -16.78
C ARG A 264 1.69 16.67 -16.14
N LEU A 265 2.21 15.64 -15.47
CA LEU A 265 3.54 15.65 -14.87
C LEU A 265 4.61 15.97 -15.93
N ASN A 266 4.56 15.28 -17.07
CA ASN A 266 5.51 15.46 -18.17
C ASN A 266 5.42 16.85 -18.83
N GLN A 267 4.24 17.48 -18.82
CA GLN A 267 4.07 18.86 -19.33
C GLN A 267 4.67 19.92 -18.42
N VAL A 268 4.72 19.67 -17.11
CA VAL A 268 5.31 20.60 -16.13
C VAL A 268 6.84 20.52 -16.14
N GLN A 269 7.40 19.37 -16.54
CA GLN A 269 8.84 19.12 -16.57
C GLN A 269 9.51 19.46 -17.92
N ALA A 270 8.74 19.69 -18.98
CA ALA A 270 9.22 20.05 -20.32
C ALA A 270 9.37 21.57 -20.49
#